data_AF-A0A959IRQ6-F1
#
_entry.id   AF-A0A959IRQ6-F1
#
_cell.length_a   1.000
_cell.length_b   1.000
_cell.length_c   1.000
_cell.angle_alpha   90.00
_cell.angle_beta   90.00
_cell.angle_gamma   90.00
#
_symmetry.space_group_name_H-M   'P 1'
#
loop_
_entity.id
_entity.type
_entity.pdbx_description
1 polymer ?
#
loop_
_entity_poly.entity_id
_entity_poly.type
_entity_poly.pdbx_seq_one_letter_code
_entity_poly.pdbx_strand_id
1 'polypeptide(L)'
;LQLWEEGRIELDAPITTYLPEELSRHFPAAGQVTVRMLLNHTSGLPEYNQDPYYVTTLLQHPDRFFAPEEYLQYISGKPLRFAPGSRFAYTNTNYELLALIADQITGDHAAYLTEKIFQPLGLTRTFYRHEDAYLTYPALYNAYWDRYSNGIVENVSRMQRTNVASMIGDDGLVCTPRDAVRFLRGLMEGELLRPGTLAMMQEWVKDEDGTLRYGLGLDHTLFHGQAGYGHSGGGLGAGCELYYLPANNTYFFLGINLGTVTASPIHRAAEPALEAIHAILAE
;
A
#
# COMPACT_ATOMS: atom_id res chain seq x y z
N LEU A 1 9.99 4.70 -8.58
CA LEU A 1 10.22 5.95 -9.34
C LEU A 1 11.68 6.40 -9.33
N GLN A 2 12.38 6.48 -8.19
CA GLN A 2 13.82 6.77 -8.16
C GLN A 2 14.64 5.82 -9.04
N LEU A 3 14.35 4.51 -9.03
CA LEU A 3 14.97 3.55 -9.96
C LEU A 3 14.79 3.91 -11.45
N TRP A 4 13.69 4.56 -11.82
CA TRP A 4 13.46 5.04 -13.19
C TRP A 4 14.30 6.28 -13.48
N GLU A 5 14.44 7.18 -12.49
CA GLU A 5 15.35 8.33 -12.59
C GLU A 5 16.83 7.91 -12.72
N GLU A 6 17.19 6.80 -12.08
CA GLU A 6 18.50 6.14 -12.16
C GLU A 6 18.70 5.37 -13.48
N GLY A 7 17.66 5.23 -14.32
CA GLY A 7 17.73 4.48 -15.59
C GLY A 7 17.82 2.96 -15.41
N ARG A 8 17.37 2.43 -14.26
CA ARG A 8 17.45 1.00 -13.93
C ARG A 8 16.14 0.24 -14.20
N ILE A 9 15.06 0.96 -14.44
CA ILE A 9 13.74 0.41 -14.76
C ILE A 9 13.06 1.34 -15.77
N GLU A 10 12.28 0.77 -16.68
CA GLU A 10 11.45 1.47 -17.64
C GLU A 10 9.99 1.25 -17.25
N LEU A 11 9.23 2.33 -17.06
CA LEU A 11 7.86 2.23 -16.57
C LEU A 11 6.92 1.54 -17.56
N ASP A 12 7.18 1.72 -18.86
CA ASP A 12 6.34 1.18 -19.93
C ASP A 12 6.83 -0.18 -20.46
N ALA A 13 7.90 -0.73 -19.86
CA ALA A 13 8.34 -2.08 -20.18
C ALA A 13 7.41 -3.13 -19.53
N PRO A 14 7.21 -4.29 -20.18
CA PRO A 14 6.50 -5.41 -19.59
C PRO A 14 7.14 -5.89 -18.29
N ILE A 15 6.34 -6.35 -17.33
CA ILE A 15 6.85 -6.86 -16.04
C ILE A 15 7.78 -8.08 -16.20
N THR A 16 7.63 -8.83 -17.30
CA THR A 16 8.51 -9.96 -17.68
C THR A 16 9.94 -9.52 -18.02
N THR A 17 10.20 -8.23 -18.22
CA THR A 17 11.56 -7.70 -18.38
C THR A 17 12.35 -7.78 -17.07
N TYR A 18 11.67 -7.72 -15.92
CA TYR A 18 12.30 -7.65 -14.60
C TYR A 18 12.03 -8.88 -13.74
N LEU A 19 10.89 -9.54 -13.93
CA LEU A 19 10.54 -10.75 -13.19
C LEU A 19 11.02 -12.01 -13.92
N PRO A 20 11.71 -12.93 -13.21
CA PRO A 20 12.04 -14.25 -13.73
C PRO A 20 10.82 -15.02 -14.26
N GLU A 21 11.05 -15.98 -15.15
CA GLU A 21 9.97 -16.81 -15.72
C GLU A 21 9.21 -17.59 -14.65
N GLU A 22 9.92 -18.05 -13.62
CA GLU A 22 9.36 -18.82 -12.50
C GLU A 22 8.27 -18.06 -11.76
N LEU A 23 8.41 -16.73 -11.65
CA LEU A 23 7.44 -15.83 -11.03
C LEU A 23 6.38 -15.36 -12.05
N SER A 24 6.83 -14.88 -13.21
CA SER A 24 5.93 -14.25 -14.19
C SER A 24 4.91 -15.22 -14.80
N ARG A 25 5.19 -16.52 -14.86
CA ARG A 25 4.26 -17.56 -15.31
C ARG A 25 2.98 -17.69 -14.47
N HIS A 26 2.98 -17.16 -13.25
CA HIS A 26 1.79 -17.16 -12.40
C HIS A 26 0.71 -16.19 -12.89
N PHE A 27 1.03 -15.25 -13.79
CA PHE A 27 0.12 -14.18 -14.19
C PHE A 27 -0.39 -14.34 -15.63
N PRO A 28 -1.71 -14.20 -15.85
CA PRO A 28 -2.23 -14.09 -17.21
C PRO A 28 -1.68 -12.81 -17.87
N ALA A 29 -1.27 -12.93 -19.14
CA ALA A 29 -0.80 -11.82 -19.96
C ALA A 29 0.36 -11.00 -19.33
N ALA A 30 1.27 -11.64 -18.60
CA ALA A 30 2.44 -10.99 -17.98
C ALA A 30 3.26 -10.14 -18.98
N GLY A 31 3.33 -10.55 -20.25
CA GLY A 31 4.01 -9.79 -21.31
C GLY A 31 3.27 -8.53 -21.80
N GLN A 32 2.04 -8.26 -21.33
CA GLN A 32 1.25 -7.07 -21.67
C GLN A 32 1.13 -6.09 -20.49
N VAL A 33 1.27 -6.57 -19.25
CA VAL A 33 1.24 -5.73 -18.06
C VAL A 33 2.57 -5.01 -17.92
N THR A 34 2.56 -3.68 -17.79
CA THR A 34 3.76 -2.86 -17.60
C THR A 34 3.96 -2.46 -16.14
N VAL A 35 5.17 -2.01 -15.79
CA VAL A 35 5.49 -1.48 -14.46
C VAL A 35 4.57 -0.29 -14.10
N ARG A 36 4.27 0.59 -15.06
CA ARG A 36 3.34 1.71 -14.89
C ARG A 36 1.94 1.24 -14.52
N MET A 37 1.46 0.18 -15.18
CA MET A 37 0.15 -0.41 -14.90
C MET A 37 0.06 -1.03 -13.49
N LEU A 38 1.18 -1.51 -12.95
CA LEU A 38 1.23 -1.94 -11.55
C LEU A 38 1.08 -0.72 -10.62
N LEU A 39 1.90 0.31 -10.84
CA LEU A 39 1.94 1.54 -10.02
C LEU A 39 0.63 2.31 -9.96
N ASN A 40 -0.22 2.22 -10.99
CA ASN A 40 -1.48 2.97 -11.07
C ASN A 40 -2.75 2.10 -11.03
N HIS A 41 -2.61 0.81 -10.73
CA HIS A 41 -3.72 -0.13 -10.67
C HIS A 41 -4.55 -0.28 -11.96
N THR A 42 -3.90 -0.19 -13.13
CA THR A 42 -4.53 -0.53 -14.42
C THR A 42 -4.08 -1.87 -14.99
N SER A 43 -3.47 -2.75 -14.18
CA SER A 43 -2.95 -4.04 -14.63
C SER A 43 -4.02 -5.07 -15.00
N GLY A 44 -5.19 -5.00 -14.35
CA GLY A 44 -6.23 -6.03 -14.47
C GLY A 44 -5.93 -7.30 -13.68
N LEU A 45 -4.85 -7.34 -12.88
CA LEU A 45 -4.48 -8.53 -12.13
C LEU A 45 -5.54 -8.90 -11.07
N PRO A 46 -5.75 -10.21 -10.81
CA PRO A 46 -6.56 -10.66 -9.68
C PRO A 46 -5.99 -10.15 -8.35
N GLU A 47 -6.83 -10.13 -7.32
CA GLU A 47 -6.46 -9.74 -5.95
C GLU A 47 -6.22 -11.00 -5.11
N TYR A 48 -5.08 -11.07 -4.44
CA TYR A 48 -4.70 -12.22 -3.62
C TYR A 48 -5.40 -12.19 -2.26
N ASN A 49 -5.58 -11.00 -1.65
CA ASN A 49 -6.09 -10.91 -0.28
C ASN A 49 -7.60 -11.15 -0.16
N GLN A 50 -8.29 -11.22 -1.31
CA GLN A 50 -9.70 -11.62 -1.43
C GLN A 50 -9.86 -13.10 -1.79
N ASP A 51 -8.76 -13.84 -1.98
CA ASP A 51 -8.84 -15.26 -2.26
C ASP A 51 -9.37 -16.03 -1.03
N PRO A 52 -10.41 -16.87 -1.17
CA PRO A 52 -10.97 -17.61 -0.05
C PRO A 52 -9.96 -18.53 0.66
N TYR A 53 -8.99 -19.10 -0.05
CA TYR A 53 -7.97 -19.94 0.57
C TYR A 53 -6.96 -19.11 1.36
N TYR A 54 -6.56 -17.94 0.85
CA TYR A 54 -5.74 -17.00 1.61
C TYR A 54 -6.44 -16.59 2.92
N VAL A 55 -7.68 -16.09 2.81
CA VAL A 55 -8.47 -15.62 3.96
C VAL A 55 -8.68 -16.75 4.98
N THR A 56 -9.04 -17.95 4.52
CA THR A 56 -9.24 -19.12 5.40
C THR A 56 -7.94 -19.51 6.09
N THR A 57 -6.82 -19.53 5.38
CA THR A 57 -5.51 -19.89 5.93
C THR A 57 -5.09 -18.90 7.01
N LEU A 58 -5.23 -17.60 6.75
CA LEU A 58 -4.93 -16.54 7.70
C LEU A 58 -5.79 -16.65 8.97
N LEU A 59 -7.09 -16.93 8.83
CA LEU A 59 -8.01 -17.08 9.96
C LEU A 59 -7.77 -18.35 10.79
N GLN A 60 -7.37 -19.45 10.15
CA GLN A 60 -7.11 -20.74 10.82
C GLN A 60 -5.70 -20.82 11.42
N HIS A 61 -4.75 -20.07 10.84
CA HIS A 61 -3.35 -20.06 11.23
C HIS A 61 -2.86 -18.62 11.45
N PRO A 62 -3.33 -17.94 12.52
CA PRO A 62 -3.04 -16.51 12.77
C PRO A 62 -1.56 -16.21 13.03
N ASP A 63 -0.76 -17.23 13.35
CA ASP A 63 0.69 -17.12 13.55
C ASP A 63 1.50 -17.62 12.34
N ARG A 64 0.86 -17.87 11.20
CA ARG A 64 1.58 -18.31 9.99
C ARG A 64 2.30 -17.14 9.35
N PHE A 65 3.59 -17.35 9.09
CA PHE A 65 4.38 -16.51 8.20
C PHE A 65 4.18 -16.95 6.74
N PHE A 66 4.04 -16.00 5.84
CA PHE A 66 4.00 -16.19 4.39
C PHE A 66 5.30 -15.63 3.79
N ALA A 67 5.98 -16.41 2.97
CA ALA A 67 7.00 -15.85 2.09
C ALA A 67 6.32 -15.04 0.96
N PRO A 68 6.95 -13.96 0.46
CA PRO A 68 6.35 -13.11 -0.57
C PRO A 68 5.82 -13.86 -1.80
N GLU A 69 6.55 -14.85 -2.27
CA GLU A 69 6.19 -15.64 -3.45
C GLU A 69 4.97 -16.54 -3.20
N GLU A 70 4.62 -16.83 -1.95
CA GLU A 70 3.43 -17.60 -1.60
C GLU A 70 2.14 -16.83 -1.92
N TYR A 71 2.15 -15.50 -1.85
CA TYR A 71 0.99 -14.68 -2.22
C TYR A 71 0.60 -14.87 -3.70
N LEU A 72 1.60 -15.10 -4.55
CA LEU A 72 1.42 -15.34 -5.99
C LEU A 72 0.65 -16.65 -6.28
N GLN A 73 0.70 -17.62 -5.36
CA GLN A 73 -0.02 -18.88 -5.52
C GLN A 73 -1.54 -18.68 -5.47
N TYR A 74 -2.02 -17.70 -4.71
CA TYR A 74 -3.46 -17.39 -4.59
C TYR A 74 -4.05 -16.71 -5.83
N ILE A 75 -3.20 -16.26 -6.75
CA ILE A 75 -3.61 -15.66 -8.02
C ILE A 75 -3.23 -16.48 -9.25
N SER A 76 -2.39 -17.49 -9.06
CA SER A 76 -1.91 -18.38 -10.12
C SER A 76 -3.07 -19.02 -10.89
N GLY A 77 -3.10 -18.82 -12.21
CA GLY A 77 -4.09 -19.41 -13.11
C GLY A 77 -5.48 -18.73 -13.09
N LYS A 78 -5.67 -17.67 -12.31
CA LYS A 78 -6.89 -16.85 -12.39
C LYS A 78 -6.86 -15.96 -13.63
N PRO A 79 -8.01 -15.68 -14.26
CA PRO A 79 -8.08 -14.74 -15.37
C PRO A 79 -7.84 -13.31 -14.91
N LEU A 80 -7.48 -12.43 -15.84
CA LEU A 80 -7.52 -10.99 -15.61
C LEU A 80 -8.96 -10.54 -15.30
N ARG A 81 -9.08 -9.55 -14.42
CA ARG A 81 -10.35 -8.86 -14.11
C ARG A 81 -10.82 -8.01 -15.29
N PHE A 82 -9.88 -7.45 -16.06
CA PHE A 82 -10.11 -6.64 -17.27
C PHE A 82 -8.82 -6.59 -18.10
N ALA A 83 -8.91 -6.13 -19.35
CA ALA A 83 -7.73 -6.02 -20.22
C ALA A 83 -6.72 -4.99 -19.67
N PRO A 84 -5.40 -5.25 -19.71
CA PRO A 84 -4.41 -4.32 -19.15
C PRO A 84 -4.54 -2.91 -19.76
N GLY A 85 -4.51 -1.89 -18.92
CA GLY A 85 -4.67 -0.47 -19.28
C GLY A 85 -6.10 -0.01 -19.55
N SER A 86 -7.10 -0.92 -19.58
CA SER A 86 -8.47 -0.53 -19.98
C SER A 86 -9.29 0.14 -18.89
N ARG A 87 -8.99 -0.12 -17.60
CA ARG A 87 -9.74 0.36 -16.43
C ARG A 87 -8.81 0.51 -15.23
N PHE A 88 -9.28 1.22 -14.22
CA PHE A 88 -8.70 1.25 -12.88
C PHE A 88 -9.40 0.20 -12.00
N ALA A 89 -8.62 -0.62 -11.28
CA ALA A 89 -9.12 -1.28 -10.09
C ALA A 89 -7.96 -1.63 -9.15
N TYR A 90 -8.05 -1.14 -7.92
CA TYR A 90 -7.07 -1.42 -6.88
C TYR A 90 -6.87 -2.94 -6.70
N THR A 91 -5.61 -3.34 -6.59
CA THR A 91 -5.19 -4.70 -6.25
C THR A 91 -3.82 -4.66 -5.58
N ASN A 92 -3.72 -5.26 -4.41
CA ASN A 92 -2.50 -5.35 -3.60
C ASN A 92 -1.43 -6.19 -4.31
N THR A 93 -1.86 -7.16 -5.13
CA THR A 93 -0.98 -7.93 -6.02
C THR A 93 -0.03 -7.05 -6.84
N ASN A 94 -0.45 -5.85 -7.25
CA ASN A 94 0.44 -4.97 -8.01
C ASN A 94 1.67 -4.53 -7.22
N TYR A 95 1.50 -4.23 -5.94
CA TYR A 95 2.56 -3.69 -5.10
C TYR A 95 3.47 -4.79 -4.54
N GLU A 96 2.93 -5.98 -4.29
CA GLU A 96 3.72 -7.20 -4.09
C GLU A 96 4.67 -7.46 -5.29
N LEU A 97 4.15 -7.37 -6.52
CA LEU A 97 5.00 -7.51 -7.72
C LEU A 97 6.03 -6.39 -7.88
N LEU A 98 5.68 -5.16 -7.52
CA LEU A 98 6.63 -4.04 -7.55
C LEU A 98 7.77 -4.23 -6.55
N ALA A 99 7.50 -4.79 -5.36
CA ALA A 99 8.53 -5.11 -4.39
C ALA A 99 9.45 -6.23 -4.90
N LEU A 100 8.90 -7.28 -5.50
CA LEU A 100 9.70 -8.34 -6.14
C LEU A 100 10.56 -7.81 -7.29
N ILE A 101 10.01 -6.92 -8.14
CA ILE A 101 10.78 -6.25 -9.20
C ILE A 101 11.90 -5.39 -8.59
N ALA A 102 11.61 -4.65 -7.52
CA ALA A 102 12.61 -3.84 -6.83
C ALA A 102 13.73 -4.72 -6.27
N ASP A 103 13.42 -5.87 -5.67
CA ASP A 103 14.42 -6.85 -5.20
C ASP A 103 15.29 -7.38 -6.34
N GLN A 104 14.72 -7.70 -7.51
CA GLN A 104 15.52 -8.13 -8.66
C GLN A 104 16.51 -7.05 -9.13
N ILE A 105 16.14 -5.77 -8.99
CA ILE A 105 16.96 -4.65 -9.45
C ILE A 105 18.00 -4.25 -8.39
N THR A 106 17.64 -4.23 -7.11
CA THR A 106 18.47 -3.70 -6.02
C THR A 106 19.17 -4.78 -5.21
N GLY A 107 18.74 -6.04 -5.30
CA GLY A 107 19.17 -7.16 -4.47
C GLY A 107 18.49 -7.20 -3.09
N ASP A 108 18.10 -6.03 -2.58
CA ASP A 108 17.33 -5.84 -1.35
C ASP A 108 16.59 -4.49 -1.44
N HIS A 109 15.28 -4.52 -1.67
CA HIS A 109 14.50 -3.29 -1.76
C HIS A 109 14.31 -2.63 -0.40
N ALA A 110 14.33 -3.38 0.70
CA ALA A 110 14.18 -2.83 2.05
C ALA A 110 15.40 -1.95 2.39
N ALA A 111 16.61 -2.44 2.11
CA ALA A 111 17.83 -1.65 2.24
C ALA A 111 17.81 -0.40 1.34
N TYR A 112 17.27 -0.53 0.12
CA TYR A 112 17.11 0.61 -0.79
C TYR A 112 16.14 1.67 -0.24
N LEU A 113 15.01 1.29 0.35
CA LEU A 113 14.09 2.23 1.01
C LEU A 113 14.78 2.97 2.18
N THR A 114 15.56 2.25 2.98
CA THR A 114 16.32 2.85 4.08
C THR A 114 17.32 3.88 3.57
N GLU A 115 18.14 3.52 2.58
CA GLU A 115 19.17 4.40 2.00
C GLU A 115 18.57 5.61 1.28
N LYS A 116 17.50 5.41 0.51
CA LYS A 116 16.99 6.43 -0.41
C LYS A 116 15.81 7.25 0.11
N ILE A 117 15.15 6.78 1.17
CA ILE A 117 13.95 7.44 1.72
C ILE A 117 14.12 7.70 3.22
N PHE A 118 14.40 6.67 4.02
CA PHE A 118 14.37 6.83 5.48
C PHE A 118 15.52 7.71 5.99
N GLN A 119 16.74 7.46 5.53
CA GLN A 119 17.91 8.25 5.94
C GLN A 119 17.86 9.70 5.44
N PRO A 120 17.55 9.99 4.16
CA PRO A 120 17.51 11.36 3.66
C PRO A 120 16.47 12.22 4.36
N LEU A 121 15.31 11.64 4.71
CA LEU A 121 14.23 12.36 5.41
C LEU A 121 14.32 12.26 6.94
N GLY A 122 15.30 11.54 7.49
CA GLY A 122 15.48 11.35 8.93
C GLY A 122 14.32 10.63 9.62
N LEU A 123 13.74 9.61 8.96
CA LEU A 123 12.61 8.80 9.43
C LEU A 123 13.04 7.74 10.47
N THR A 124 13.59 8.21 11.59
CA THR A 124 14.21 7.38 12.63
C THR A 124 13.25 6.47 13.43
N ARG A 125 11.94 6.57 13.19
CA ARG A 125 10.90 5.70 13.76
C ARG A 125 9.98 5.16 12.68
N THR A 126 10.58 4.83 11.55
CA THR A 126 9.99 4.05 10.47
C THR A 126 10.81 2.78 10.31
N PHE A 127 10.13 1.64 10.29
CA PHE A 127 10.73 0.32 10.35
C PHE A 127 10.16 -0.55 9.24
N TYR A 128 11.04 -1.30 8.59
CA TYR A 128 10.69 -2.25 7.56
C TYR A 128 11.70 -3.40 7.56
N ARG A 129 11.20 -4.65 7.60
CA ARG A 129 12.00 -5.86 7.43
C ARG A 129 13.22 -5.95 8.36
N HIS A 130 14.39 -5.56 7.86
CA HIS A 130 15.68 -5.71 8.52
C HIS A 130 16.03 -4.56 9.48
N GLU A 131 15.16 -3.54 9.57
CA GLU A 131 15.33 -2.42 10.49
C GLU A 131 15.36 -2.85 11.95
N ASP A 132 16.23 -2.20 12.73
CA ASP A 132 16.31 -2.39 14.17
C ASP A 132 14.96 -2.06 14.83
N ALA A 133 14.55 -2.86 15.81
CA ALA A 133 13.27 -2.72 16.50
C ALA A 133 12.02 -2.93 15.62
N TYR A 134 12.14 -3.43 14.38
CA TYR A 134 10.99 -3.84 13.57
C TYR A 134 10.09 -4.81 14.36
N LEU A 135 8.82 -4.44 14.50
CA LEU A 135 7.77 -5.16 15.27
C LEU A 135 8.06 -5.44 16.75
N THR A 136 9.14 -4.88 17.28
CA THR A 136 9.60 -5.02 18.68
C THR A 136 9.77 -3.68 19.39
N TYR A 137 9.55 -2.57 18.70
CA TYR A 137 9.58 -1.23 19.30
C TYR A 137 8.61 -1.12 20.49
N PRO A 138 9.04 -0.62 21.67
CA PRO A 138 8.23 -0.68 22.90
C PRO A 138 6.90 0.07 22.84
N ALA A 139 6.79 1.10 22.00
CA ALA A 139 5.58 1.94 21.88
C ALA A 139 4.66 1.51 20.72
N LEU A 140 4.76 0.26 20.25
CA LEU A 140 3.79 -0.29 19.30
C LEU A 140 2.41 -0.41 19.96
N TYR A 141 1.39 0.14 19.31
CA TYR A 141 0.02 0.05 19.78
C TYR A 141 -0.51 -1.38 19.65
N ASN A 142 -1.51 -1.68 20.48
CA ASN A 142 -2.29 -2.89 20.30
C ASN A 142 -3.25 -2.75 19.12
N ALA A 143 -3.43 -3.84 18.39
CA ALA A 143 -4.35 -3.93 17.26
C ALA A 143 -5.59 -4.72 17.65
N TYR A 144 -6.77 -4.24 17.24
CA TYR A 144 -8.05 -4.82 17.61
C TYR A 144 -8.88 -5.18 16.39
N TRP A 145 -9.59 -6.30 16.40
CA TRP A 145 -10.40 -6.71 15.26
C TRP A 145 -11.72 -7.32 15.70
N ASP A 146 -12.81 -6.84 15.12
CA ASP A 146 -14.12 -7.50 15.16
C ASP A 146 -14.20 -8.54 14.04
N ARG A 147 -13.50 -9.65 14.27
CA ARG A 147 -13.31 -10.74 13.32
C ARG A 147 -14.62 -11.36 12.85
N TYR A 148 -15.64 -11.36 13.71
CA TYR A 148 -16.95 -11.97 13.45
C TYR A 148 -18.04 -10.97 13.08
N SER A 149 -17.70 -9.68 12.94
CA SER A 149 -18.66 -8.59 12.63
C SER A 149 -19.86 -8.55 13.59
N ASN A 150 -19.64 -8.91 14.87
CA ASN A 150 -20.69 -9.01 15.89
C ASN A 150 -20.57 -7.91 16.96
N GLY A 151 -19.69 -6.94 16.77
CA GLY A 151 -19.43 -5.84 17.70
C GLY A 151 -18.52 -6.20 18.87
N ILE A 152 -17.87 -7.37 18.83
CA ILE A 152 -16.92 -7.81 19.87
C ILE A 152 -15.51 -7.72 19.31
N VAL A 153 -14.69 -6.84 19.91
CA VAL A 153 -13.29 -6.66 19.52
C VAL A 153 -12.38 -7.67 20.22
N GLU A 154 -11.50 -8.29 19.46
CA GLU A 154 -10.43 -9.15 19.95
C GLU A 154 -9.09 -8.39 19.86
N ASN A 155 -8.21 -8.55 20.85
CA ASN A 155 -6.82 -8.10 20.70
C ASN A 155 -6.11 -9.08 19.75
N VAL A 156 -5.71 -8.58 18.59
CA VAL A 156 -5.05 -9.34 17.52
C VAL A 156 -3.62 -8.88 17.28
N SER A 157 -2.99 -8.18 18.24
CA SER A 157 -1.64 -7.63 18.10
C SER A 157 -0.62 -8.67 17.64
N ARG A 158 -0.70 -9.90 18.15
CA ARG A 158 0.22 -10.98 17.75
C ARG A 158 0.00 -11.40 16.29
N MET A 159 -1.25 -11.65 15.91
CA MET A 159 -1.64 -12.01 14.54
C MET A 159 -1.26 -10.91 13.55
N GLN A 160 -1.58 -9.65 13.87
CA GLN A 160 -1.20 -8.51 13.05
C GLN A 160 0.31 -8.46 12.85
N ARG A 161 1.11 -8.53 13.91
CA ARG A 161 2.58 -8.44 13.79
C ARG A 161 3.14 -9.56 12.92
N THR A 162 2.65 -10.78 13.08
CA THR A 162 3.04 -11.89 12.20
C THR A 162 2.70 -11.60 10.74
N ASN A 163 1.48 -11.12 10.46
CA ASN A 163 1.04 -10.81 9.10
C ASN A 163 1.86 -9.67 8.47
N VAL A 164 2.06 -8.57 9.20
CA VAL A 164 2.88 -7.42 8.79
C VAL A 164 4.34 -7.86 8.54
N ALA A 165 4.87 -8.82 9.30
CA ALA A 165 6.21 -9.35 9.07
C ALA A 165 6.36 -10.05 7.70
N SER A 166 5.27 -10.60 7.16
CA SER A 166 5.26 -11.35 5.90
C SER A 166 5.08 -10.48 4.66
N MET A 167 4.35 -9.38 4.77
CA MET A 167 3.97 -8.52 3.64
C MET A 167 5.13 -7.70 3.08
N ILE A 168 5.11 -7.47 1.77
CA ILE A 168 6.05 -6.56 1.08
C ILE A 168 5.33 -5.73 0.03
N GLY A 169 5.76 -4.47 -0.11
CA GLY A 169 5.27 -3.58 -1.16
C GLY A 169 3.88 -3.01 -0.92
N ASP A 170 2.87 -3.86 -0.71
CA ASP A 170 1.47 -3.46 -0.44
C ASP A 170 1.23 -3.10 1.04
N ASP A 171 2.01 -3.68 1.96
CA ASP A 171 2.03 -3.41 3.39
C ASP A 171 3.43 -3.75 3.98
N GLY A 172 3.55 -3.83 5.30
CA GLY A 172 4.77 -4.23 6.01
C GLY A 172 5.49 -3.06 6.69
N LEU A 173 5.15 -1.82 6.37
CA LEU A 173 5.77 -0.64 6.99
C LEU A 173 5.17 -0.32 8.36
N VAL A 174 6.03 -0.09 9.34
CA VAL A 174 5.62 0.41 10.66
C VAL A 174 6.22 1.79 10.86
N CYS A 175 5.41 2.81 11.06
CA CYS A 175 5.89 4.18 11.27
C CYS A 175 5.16 4.88 12.40
N THR A 176 5.71 6.03 12.81
CA THR A 176 4.97 6.97 13.66
C THR A 176 4.23 8.00 12.81
N PRO A 177 3.12 8.59 13.31
CA PRO A 177 2.41 9.66 12.60
C PRO A 177 3.32 10.81 12.15
N ARG A 178 4.32 11.14 12.97
CA ARG A 178 5.30 12.19 12.67
C ARG A 178 6.15 11.85 11.45
N ASP A 179 6.67 10.63 11.40
CA ASP A 179 7.52 10.20 10.29
C ASP A 179 6.71 9.96 9.02
N ALA A 180 5.47 9.49 9.13
CA ALA A 180 4.52 9.40 8.01
C ALA A 180 4.28 10.78 7.36
N VAL A 181 3.98 11.80 8.17
CA VAL A 181 3.80 13.19 7.67
C VAL A 181 5.10 13.73 7.08
N ARG A 182 6.27 13.46 7.68
CA ARG A 182 7.57 13.86 7.12
C ARG A 182 7.84 13.21 5.78
N PHE A 183 7.54 11.92 5.64
CA PHE A 183 7.65 11.20 4.37
C PHE A 183 6.80 11.88 3.28
N LEU A 184 5.50 12.07 3.53
CA LEU A 184 4.61 12.66 2.54
C LEU A 184 5.02 14.09 2.20
N ARG A 185 5.44 14.87 3.19
CA ARG A 185 5.97 16.23 2.98
C ARG A 185 7.22 16.23 2.12
N GLY A 186 8.22 15.42 2.45
CA GLY A 186 9.46 15.32 1.65
C GLY A 186 9.20 14.85 0.22
N LEU A 187 8.21 13.97 0.02
CA LEU A 187 7.75 13.57 -1.31
C LEU A 187 7.14 14.76 -2.07
N MET A 188 6.17 15.46 -1.48
CA MET A 188 5.43 16.55 -2.14
C MET A 188 6.27 17.82 -2.35
N GLU A 189 7.28 18.05 -1.51
CA GLU A 189 8.22 19.18 -1.63
C GLU A 189 9.41 18.86 -2.57
N GLY A 190 9.45 17.67 -3.17
CA GLY A 190 10.43 17.30 -4.20
C GLY A 190 11.79 16.88 -3.65
N GLU A 191 11.88 16.49 -2.37
CA GLU A 191 13.12 15.98 -1.77
C GLU A 191 13.47 14.56 -2.24
N LEU A 192 12.46 13.78 -2.64
CA LEU A 192 12.64 12.38 -3.05
C LEU A 192 12.65 12.14 -4.56
N LEU A 193 12.03 13.02 -5.35
CA LEU A 193 11.84 12.87 -6.80
C LEU A 193 12.08 14.19 -7.51
N ARG A 194 12.61 14.15 -8.74
CA ARG A 194 12.71 15.35 -9.57
C ARG A 194 11.32 15.89 -9.89
N PRO A 195 11.16 17.21 -10.10
CA PRO A 195 9.84 17.82 -10.36
C PRO A 195 9.03 17.15 -11.49
N GLY A 196 9.69 16.76 -12.59
CA GLY A 196 9.03 16.06 -13.69
C GLY A 196 8.52 14.65 -13.32
N THR A 197 9.25 13.95 -12.46
CA THR A 197 8.87 12.62 -11.98
C THR A 197 7.75 12.69 -10.94
N LEU A 198 7.77 13.71 -10.07
CA LEU A 198 6.67 13.98 -9.14
C LEU A 198 5.39 14.37 -9.90
N ALA A 199 5.49 15.17 -10.96
CA ALA A 199 4.36 15.47 -11.83
C ALA A 199 3.80 14.20 -12.51
N MET A 200 4.67 13.32 -13.01
CA MET A 200 4.27 12.02 -13.56
C MET A 200 3.60 11.11 -12.51
N MET A 201 4.04 11.16 -11.25
CA MET A 201 3.39 10.44 -10.14
C MET A 201 1.95 10.90 -9.91
N GLN A 202 1.64 12.16 -10.25
CA GLN A 202 0.34 12.80 -10.11
C GLN A 202 -0.46 12.82 -11.44
N GLU A 203 -0.05 12.03 -12.43
CA GLU A 203 -0.89 11.76 -13.61
C GLU A 203 -2.01 10.78 -13.21
N TRP A 204 -3.15 11.35 -12.84
CA TRP A 204 -4.27 10.60 -12.27
C TRP A 204 -5.01 9.74 -13.30
N VAL A 205 -5.15 8.47 -13.00
CA VAL A 205 -6.09 7.55 -13.65
C VAL A 205 -7.50 7.83 -13.12
N LYS A 206 -8.47 7.69 -14.02
CA LYS A 206 -9.90 7.84 -13.73
C LYS A 206 -10.59 6.50 -13.60
N ASP A 207 -11.61 6.47 -12.76
CA ASP A 207 -12.59 5.39 -12.71
C ASP A 207 -13.55 5.44 -13.92
N GLU A 208 -14.44 4.46 -14.02
CA GLU A 208 -15.45 4.37 -15.09
C GLU A 208 -16.40 5.58 -15.14
N ASP A 209 -16.65 6.23 -14.00
CA ASP A 209 -17.49 7.43 -13.89
C ASP A 209 -16.73 8.75 -14.19
N GLY A 210 -15.43 8.66 -14.51
CA GLY A 210 -14.56 9.81 -14.80
C GLY A 210 -13.94 10.45 -13.57
N THR A 211 -14.19 9.94 -12.36
CA THR A 211 -13.60 10.42 -11.11
C THR A 211 -12.11 10.09 -11.06
N LEU A 212 -11.28 11.07 -10.69
CA LEU A 212 -9.85 10.85 -10.46
C LEU A 212 -9.66 9.94 -9.24
N ARG A 213 -8.85 8.89 -9.37
CA ARG A 213 -8.65 7.88 -8.32
C ARG A 213 -7.22 7.75 -7.85
N TYR A 214 -6.27 7.61 -8.77
CA TYR A 214 -4.94 7.09 -8.41
C TYR A 214 -3.87 7.54 -9.39
N GLY A 215 -2.67 7.83 -8.89
CA GLY A 215 -1.47 8.19 -9.65
C GLY A 215 -0.50 7.01 -9.74
N LEU A 216 0.79 7.23 -9.50
CA LEU A 216 1.78 6.16 -9.37
C LEU A 216 2.11 5.92 -7.88
N GLY A 217 1.27 5.17 -7.17
CA GLY A 217 1.37 4.98 -5.71
C GLY A 217 0.88 6.13 -4.88
N LEU A 218 -0.14 6.83 -5.37
CA LEU A 218 -0.69 8.01 -4.74
C LEU A 218 -2.20 8.07 -5.01
N ASP A 219 -2.99 8.02 -3.95
CA ASP A 219 -4.42 8.24 -4.00
C ASP A 219 -4.73 9.70 -4.36
N HIS A 220 -5.75 9.88 -5.20
CA HIS A 220 -6.49 11.12 -5.31
C HIS A 220 -7.88 10.91 -4.70
N THR A 221 -8.15 11.60 -3.59
CA THR A 221 -9.45 11.55 -2.91
C THR A 221 -10.03 12.95 -2.71
N LEU A 222 -11.29 13.03 -2.29
CA LEU A 222 -11.95 14.29 -1.94
C LEU A 222 -12.33 14.29 -0.46
N PHE A 223 -11.84 15.28 0.28
CA PHE A 223 -12.26 15.59 1.65
C PHE A 223 -13.20 16.80 1.59
N HIS A 224 -14.51 16.58 1.76
CA HIS A 224 -15.53 17.64 1.67
C HIS A 224 -15.40 18.51 0.40
N GLY A 225 -15.09 17.86 -0.73
CA GLY A 225 -14.91 18.51 -2.04
C GLY A 225 -13.52 19.08 -2.32
N GLN A 226 -12.59 19.05 -1.35
CA GLN A 226 -11.20 19.42 -1.55
C GLN A 226 -10.35 18.21 -1.93
N ALA A 227 -9.44 18.39 -2.89
CA ALA A 227 -8.53 17.33 -3.30
C ALA A 227 -7.55 16.97 -2.18
N GLY A 228 -7.33 15.67 -1.98
CA GLY A 228 -6.31 15.13 -1.10
C GLY A 228 -5.41 14.15 -1.84
N TYR A 229 -4.10 14.28 -1.67
CA TYR A 229 -3.08 13.44 -2.30
C TYR A 229 -2.33 12.66 -1.22
N GLY A 230 -2.28 11.34 -1.32
CA GLY A 230 -1.71 10.54 -0.25
C GLY A 230 -2.01 9.06 -0.39
N HIS A 231 -2.33 8.39 0.71
CA HIS A 231 -2.83 7.02 0.67
C HIS A 231 -3.58 6.67 1.95
N SER A 232 -4.59 5.80 1.84
CA SER A 232 -5.21 5.13 2.99
C SER A 232 -4.59 3.76 3.22
N GLY A 233 -4.48 3.31 4.46
CA GLY A 233 -3.96 1.99 4.83
C GLY A 233 -5.02 1.20 5.57
N GLY A 234 -5.12 -0.10 5.29
CA GLY A 234 -6.10 -0.96 5.93
C GLY A 234 -5.61 -2.39 6.00
N GLY A 235 -5.66 -2.96 7.19
CA GLY A 235 -5.23 -4.32 7.41
C GLY A 235 -5.85 -4.95 8.65
N LEU A 236 -5.23 -6.04 9.10
CA LEU A 236 -5.65 -6.74 10.30
C LEU A 236 -5.40 -5.86 11.52
N GLY A 237 -6.49 -5.45 12.16
CA GLY A 237 -6.43 -4.76 13.44
C GLY A 237 -5.89 -3.33 13.43
N ALA A 238 -5.58 -2.77 12.26
CA ALA A 238 -5.19 -1.37 12.12
C ALA A 238 -5.58 -0.81 10.74
N GLY A 239 -5.71 0.52 10.70
CA GLY A 239 -5.84 1.30 9.50
C GLY A 239 -5.23 2.69 9.70
N CYS A 240 -5.02 3.41 8.61
CA CYS A 240 -4.55 4.78 8.65
C CYS A 240 -4.99 5.58 7.43
N GLU A 241 -4.82 6.89 7.52
CA GLU A 241 -4.89 7.81 6.41
C GLU A 241 -3.69 8.74 6.48
N LEU A 242 -3.03 8.96 5.36
CA LEU A 242 -1.90 9.88 5.22
C LEU A 242 -2.13 10.72 3.98
N TYR A 243 -2.53 11.99 4.14
CA TYR A 243 -2.86 12.85 3.01
C TYR A 243 -2.30 14.26 3.16
N TYR A 244 -2.06 14.85 1.99
CA TYR A 244 -1.74 16.25 1.75
C TYR A 244 -2.96 16.90 1.10
N LEU A 245 -3.43 18.00 1.69
CA LEU A 245 -4.51 18.84 1.19
C LEU A 245 -3.89 20.12 0.59
N PRO A 246 -3.79 20.23 -0.74
CA PRO A 246 -3.14 21.38 -1.37
C PRO A 246 -3.86 22.70 -1.13
N ALA A 247 -5.19 22.66 -0.94
CA ALA A 247 -6.03 23.85 -0.79
C ALA A 247 -5.64 24.72 0.41
N ASN A 248 -5.24 24.08 1.52
CA ASN A 248 -4.81 24.76 2.76
C ASN A 248 -3.36 24.41 3.16
N ASN A 249 -2.62 23.71 2.29
CA ASN A 249 -1.24 23.25 2.51
C ASN A 249 -1.08 22.40 3.79
N THR A 250 -2.02 21.49 4.04
CA THR A 250 -2.06 20.67 5.24
C THR A 250 -1.60 19.25 4.97
N TYR A 251 -0.76 18.70 5.84
CA TYR A 251 -0.43 17.28 5.86
C TYR A 251 -0.97 16.67 7.15
N PHE A 252 -1.64 15.53 7.06
CA PHE A 252 -2.14 14.85 8.25
C PHE A 252 -1.90 13.35 8.19
N PHE A 253 -1.85 12.75 9.38
CA PHE A 253 -1.91 11.31 9.56
C PHE A 253 -3.02 11.01 10.58
N LEU A 254 -3.91 10.10 10.23
CA LEU A 254 -4.91 9.54 11.12
C LEU A 254 -4.62 8.06 11.30
N GLY A 255 -4.52 7.58 12.54
CA GLY A 255 -4.27 6.18 12.84
C GLY A 255 -5.45 5.57 13.60
N ILE A 256 -5.86 4.38 13.19
CA ILE A 256 -6.95 3.62 13.79
C ILE A 256 -6.40 2.25 14.16
N ASN A 257 -6.55 1.84 15.41
CA ASN A 257 -6.09 0.52 15.88
C ASN A 257 -7.23 -0.52 15.89
N LEU A 258 -8.14 -0.39 14.93
CA LEU A 258 -9.24 -1.31 14.66
C LEU A 258 -9.12 -1.77 13.20
N GLY A 259 -9.26 -3.08 12.96
CA GLY A 259 -9.16 -3.66 11.62
C GLY A 259 -10.28 -3.23 10.68
N THR A 260 -9.94 -3.01 9.41
CA THR A 260 -10.88 -2.52 8.37
C THR A 260 -11.35 -3.61 7.40
N VAL A 261 -10.85 -4.84 7.56
CA VAL A 261 -11.08 -5.96 6.63
C VAL A 261 -12.46 -6.62 6.74
N THR A 262 -13.22 -6.37 7.81
CA THR A 262 -14.57 -6.93 8.02
C THR A 262 -15.60 -5.83 8.26
N ALA A 263 -16.86 -6.12 7.92
CA ALA A 263 -17.98 -5.19 8.08
C ALA A 263 -18.43 -5.08 9.55
N SER A 264 -17.61 -4.48 10.40
CA SER A 264 -17.91 -4.31 11.83
C SER A 264 -18.98 -3.23 12.08
N PRO A 265 -19.98 -3.46 12.96
CA PRO A 265 -20.84 -2.40 13.47
C PRO A 265 -20.09 -1.30 14.24
N ILE A 266 -18.89 -1.60 14.77
CA ILE A 266 -18.07 -0.60 15.45
C ILE A 266 -17.49 0.40 14.45
N HIS A 267 -17.06 -0.07 13.28
CA HIS A 267 -16.58 0.81 12.21
C HIS A 267 -17.68 1.78 11.79
N ARG A 268 -18.90 1.27 11.52
CA ARG A 268 -20.06 2.12 11.19
C ARG A 268 -20.41 3.13 12.28
N ALA A 269 -20.23 2.77 13.55
CA ALA A 269 -20.45 3.70 14.66
C ALA A 269 -19.36 4.79 14.76
N ALA A 270 -18.16 4.54 14.21
CA ALA A 270 -17.05 5.50 14.18
C ALA A 270 -17.08 6.43 12.96
N GLU A 271 -17.76 6.06 11.87
CA GLU A 271 -17.88 6.86 10.64
C GLU A 271 -18.24 8.34 10.91
N PRO A 272 -19.25 8.68 11.75
CA PRO A 272 -19.57 10.09 12.00
C PRO A 272 -18.43 10.89 12.64
N ALA A 273 -17.59 10.24 13.45
CA ALA A 273 -16.44 10.89 14.07
C ALA A 273 -15.30 11.09 13.04
N LEU A 274 -15.10 10.13 12.13
CA LEU A 274 -14.16 10.27 11.02
C LEU A 274 -14.58 11.41 10.08
N GLU A 275 -15.85 11.46 9.71
CA GLU A 275 -16.41 12.54 8.87
C GLU A 275 -16.27 13.92 9.53
N ALA A 276 -16.45 14.01 10.85
CA ALA A 276 -16.22 15.25 11.58
C ALA A 276 -14.74 15.67 11.58
N ILE A 277 -13.80 14.72 11.65
CA ILE A 277 -12.36 14.99 11.53
C ILE A 277 -12.04 15.46 10.11
N HIS A 278 -12.57 14.79 9.08
CA HIS A 278 -12.38 15.18 7.69
C HIS A 278 -12.93 16.58 7.40
N ALA A 279 -14.06 16.94 7.99
CA ALA A 279 -14.61 18.30 7.88
C ALA A 279 -13.65 19.34 8.47
N ILE A 280 -13.11 19.10 9.67
CA ILE A 280 -12.13 20.00 10.31
C ILE A 280 -10.85 20.14 9.48
N LEU A 281 -10.40 19.06 8.84
CA LEU A 281 -9.19 19.09 8.00
C LEU A 281 -9.40 19.86 6.69
N ALA A 282 -10.64 19.91 6.19
CA ALA A 282 -11.00 20.61 4.97
C ALA A 282 -11.35 22.10 5.19
N GLU A 283 -11.44 22.58 6.43
CA GLU A 283 -11.57 24.01 6.74
C GLU A 283 -10.22 24.77 6.61
#